data_AF-A0A7W1L9J5-F1
#
_entry.id   AF-A0A7W1L9J5-F1
#
_cell.length_a   1.000
_cell.length_b   1.000
_cell.length_c   1.000
_cell.angle_alpha   90.00
_cell.angle_beta   90.00
_cell.angle_gamma   90.00
#
_symmetry.space_group_name_H-M   'P 1'
#
loop_
_entity.id
_entity.type
_entity.pdbx_description
1 polymer ?
#
loop_
_entity_poly.entity_id
_entity_poly.type
_entity_poly.pdbx_seq_one_letter_code
_entity_poly.pdbx_strand_id
1 'polypeptide(L)'
;ASVLVESVQSAVRRLCFQDNFPVAGVGGMFQGELMRKYFSELLQREIPEAVFIEPRFNPAIGAVLLAYKQAKIEISETLLANLRKSKVK
;
A
#
# COMPACT_ATOMS: atom_id res chain seq x y z
N ALA A 1 -1.74 16.72 4.24
CA ALA A 1 -1.76 15.32 4.72
C ALA A 1 -2.98 15.01 5.60
N SER A 2 -3.50 15.96 6.39
CA SER A 2 -4.71 15.78 7.23
C SER A 2 -5.88 15.13 6.49
N VAL A 3 -6.30 15.70 5.36
CA VAL A 3 -7.40 15.16 4.54
C VAL A 3 -7.16 13.70 4.11
N LEU A 4 -5.91 13.31 3.85
CA LEU A 4 -5.57 11.93 3.51
C LEU A 4 -5.70 11.00 4.72
N VAL A 5 -5.29 11.44 5.91
CA VAL A 5 -5.44 10.66 7.15
C VAL A 5 -6.92 10.52 7.53
N GLU A 6 -7.73 11.57 7.37
CA GLU A 6 -9.19 11.51 7.56
C GLU A 6 -9.86 10.52 6.60
N SER A 7 -9.35 10.42 5.37
CA SER A 7 -9.80 9.42 4.39
C SER A 7 -9.48 8.00 4.85
N VAL A 8 -8.28 7.77 5.42
CA VAL A 8 -7.94 6.48 6.03
C VAL A 8 -8.88 6.18 7.20
N GLN A 9 -9.09 7.13 8.11
CA GLN A 9 -9.98 6.95 9.26
C GLN A 9 -11.41 6.58 8.86
N SER A 10 -11.90 7.19 7.79
CA SER A 10 -13.23 6.89 7.24
C SER A 10 -13.30 5.48 6.65
N ALA A 11 -12.26 5.04 5.94
CA ALA A 11 -12.15 3.66 5.45
C ALA A 11 -12.06 2.65 6.61
N VAL A 12 -11.27 2.94 7.63
CA VAL A 12 -11.11 2.12 8.85
C VAL A 12 -12.44 1.89 9.54
N ARG A 13 -13.19 2.98 9.80
CA ARG A 13 -14.53 2.89 10.40
C ARG A 13 -15.50 2.08 9.54
N ARG A 14 -15.49 2.29 8.21
CA ARG A 14 -16.40 1.61 7.28
C ARG A 14 -16.10 0.10 7.17
N LEU A 15 -14.83 -0.28 7.19
CA LEU A 15 -14.37 -1.66 7.04
C LEU A 15 -14.19 -2.38 8.39
N CYS A 16 -14.41 -1.67 9.50
CA CYS A 16 -14.31 -2.20 10.87
C CYS A 16 -12.96 -2.87 11.17
N PHE A 17 -11.84 -2.27 10.73
CA PHE A 17 -10.52 -2.76 11.13
C PHE A 17 -10.35 -2.65 12.66
N GLN A 18 -9.88 -3.73 13.29
CA GLN A 18 -9.70 -3.83 14.76
C GLN A 18 -8.23 -4.00 15.16
N ASP A 19 -7.43 -4.67 14.32
CA ASP A 19 -6.02 -4.96 14.57
C ASP A 19 -5.10 -4.03 13.78
N ASN A 20 -3.78 -4.18 13.96
CA ASN A 20 -2.81 -3.46 13.13
C ASN A 20 -3.00 -3.78 11.64
N PHE A 21 -3.06 -2.74 10.79
CA PHE A 21 -3.22 -2.90 9.35
C PHE A 21 -2.22 -2.04 8.55
N PRO A 22 -1.76 -2.52 7.40
CA PRO A 22 -0.87 -1.76 6.54
C PRO A 22 -1.61 -0.68 5.77
N VAL A 23 -1.00 0.50 5.67
CA VAL A 23 -1.39 1.59 4.77
C VAL A 23 -0.21 1.87 3.85
N ALA A 24 -0.44 1.91 2.54
CA ALA A 24 0.59 2.19 1.56
C ALA A 24 0.23 3.43 0.73
N GLY A 25 1.17 4.37 0.64
CA GLY A 25 1.03 5.58 -0.17
C GLY A 25 1.52 5.32 -1.59
N VAL A 26 0.71 5.67 -2.60
CA VAL A 26 1.03 5.47 -4.02
C VAL A 26 0.88 6.79 -4.78
N GLY A 27 1.75 7.04 -5.76
CA GLY A 27 1.74 8.23 -6.60
C GLY A 27 2.83 9.25 -6.23
N GLY A 28 3.00 10.28 -7.07
CA GLY A 28 4.12 11.23 -6.97
C GLY A 28 4.22 11.95 -5.62
N MET A 29 3.08 12.21 -4.96
CA MET A 29 3.05 12.84 -3.64
C MET A 29 3.84 12.06 -2.58
N PHE A 30 3.81 10.73 -2.66
CA PHE A 30 4.50 9.84 -1.72
C PHE A 30 5.93 9.48 -2.15
N GLN A 31 6.45 10.09 -3.22
CA GLN A 31 7.88 9.95 -3.59
C GLN A 31 8.78 10.88 -2.77
N GLY A 32 8.24 12.00 -2.26
CA GLY A 32 8.99 12.94 -1.43
C GLY A 32 9.09 12.50 0.02
N GLU A 33 10.31 12.49 0.57
CA GLU A 33 10.58 12.09 1.96
C GLU A 33 9.80 12.94 2.98
N LEU A 34 9.76 14.26 2.80
CA LEU A 34 9.06 15.18 3.69
C LEU A 34 7.55 14.85 3.79
N MET A 35 6.91 14.57 2.65
CA MET A 35 5.49 14.20 2.62
C MET A 35 5.24 12.83 3.25
N ARG A 36 6.10 11.83 2.98
CA ARG A 36 6.01 10.51 3.61
C ARG A 36 6.12 10.62 5.13
N LYS A 37 7.12 11.37 5.62
CA LYS A 37 7.36 11.58 7.05
C LYS A 37 6.16 12.27 7.71
N TYR A 38 5.73 13.40 7.16
CA TYR A 38 4.60 14.15 7.70
C TYR A 38 3.30 13.33 7.70
N PHE A 39 3.03 12.57 6.64
CA PHE A 39 1.87 11.67 6.60
C PHE A 39 1.99 10.53 7.62
N SER A 40 3.16 9.89 7.73
CA SER A 40 3.37 8.77 8.66
C SER A 40 3.22 9.19 10.12
N GLU A 41 3.79 10.33 10.50
CA GLU A 41 3.68 10.88 11.86
C GLU A 41 2.22 11.21 12.21
N LEU A 42 1.50 11.83 11.26
CA LEU A 42 0.09 12.15 11.45
C LEU A 42 -0.79 10.89 11.50
N LEU A 43 -0.53 9.92 10.62
CA LEU A 43 -1.26 8.65 10.59
C LEU A 43 -1.09 7.89 11.92
N GLN A 44 0.14 7.78 12.42
CA GLN A 44 0.43 7.10 13.69
C GLN A 44 -0.22 7.80 14.89
N ARG A 45 -0.33 9.13 14.86
CA ARG A 45 -0.98 9.90 15.92
C ARG A 45 -2.50 9.73 15.94
N GLU A 46 -3.14 9.79 14.77
CA GLU A 46 -4.60 9.79 14.66
C GLU A 46 -5.20 8.36 14.56
N ILE A 47 -4.41 7.39 14.09
CA ILE A 47 -4.80 6.00 13.86
C ILE A 47 -3.63 5.09 14.26
N PRO A 48 -3.40 4.85 15.57
CA PRO A 48 -2.23 4.12 16.07
C PRO A 48 -2.07 2.68 15.55
N GLU A 49 -3.16 2.06 15.10
CA GLU A 49 -3.20 0.71 14.51
C GLU A 49 -2.70 0.68 13.06
N ALA A 50 -2.64 1.85 12.40
CA ALA A 50 -2.21 1.94 11.01
C ALA A 50 -0.68 1.97 10.90
N VAL A 51 -0.11 1.03 10.11
CA VAL A 51 1.33 0.97 9.84
C VAL A 51 1.60 1.45 8.42
N PHE A 52 2.31 2.57 8.29
CA PHE A 52 2.69 3.07 6.96
C PHE A 52 3.83 2.22 6.37
N ILE A 53 3.58 1.58 5.22
CA ILE A 53 4.51 0.67 4.57
C ILE A 53 4.82 1.08 3.12
N GLU A 54 5.97 0.62 2.63
CA GLU A 54 6.30 0.73 1.22
C GLU A 54 5.69 -0.45 0.44
N PRO A 55 5.00 -0.21 -0.69
CA PRO A 55 4.53 -1.27 -1.56
C PRO A 55 5.70 -2.15 -2.03
N ARG A 56 5.55 -3.48 -1.92
CA ARG A 56 6.55 -4.44 -2.42
C ARG A 56 6.73 -4.39 -3.94
N PHE A 57 5.69 -3.95 -4.64
CA PHE A 57 5.62 -3.86 -6.08
C PHE A 57 4.90 -2.57 -6.47
N ASN A 58 5.22 -2.04 -7.65
CA ASN A 58 4.47 -0.94 -8.22
C ASN A 58 3.05 -1.39 -8.65
N PRO A 59 2.13 -0.45 -8.89
CA PRO A 59 0.75 -0.77 -9.28
C PRO A 59 0.62 -1.60 -10.54
N ALA A 60 1.53 -1.45 -11.51
CA ALA A 60 1.50 -2.21 -12.76
C ALA A 60 1.76 -3.70 -12.53
N ILE A 61 2.73 -4.06 -11.69
CA ILE A 61 2.93 -5.46 -11.27
C ILE A 61 1.73 -5.94 -10.44
N GLY A 62 1.15 -5.08 -9.59
CA GLY A 62 -0.09 -5.40 -8.86
C GLY A 62 -1.25 -5.79 -9.78
N ALA A 63 -1.41 -5.10 -10.91
CA ALA A 63 -2.41 -5.43 -11.92
C ALA A 63 -2.15 -6.79 -12.58
N VAL A 64 -0.89 -7.12 -12.86
CA VAL A 64 -0.51 -8.45 -13.39
C VAL A 64 -0.83 -9.56 -12.38
N LEU A 65 -0.50 -9.36 -11.10
CA LEU A 65 -0.83 -10.32 -10.04
C LEU A 65 -2.34 -10.51 -9.89
N LEU A 66 -3.12 -9.44 -10.03
CA LEU A 66 -4.57 -9.51 -10.03
C LEU A 66 -5.10 -10.30 -11.23
N ALA A 67 -4.54 -10.10 -12.42
CA ALA A 67 -4.89 -10.84 -13.62
C ALA A 67 -4.57 -12.35 -13.48
N TYR A 68 -3.40 -12.70 -12.94
CA TYR A 68 -3.06 -14.10 -12.63
C TYR A 68 -4.06 -14.73 -11.65
N LYS A 69 -4.41 -14.02 -10.58
CA LYS A 69 -5.41 -14.48 -9.62
C LYS A 69 -6.78 -14.73 -10.28
N GLN A 70 -7.22 -13.83 -11.17
CA GLN A 70 -8.50 -13.98 -11.90
C GLN A 70 -8.47 -15.16 -12.88
N ALA A 71 -7.33 -15.40 -13.53
CA ALA A 71 -7.10 -16.55 -14.40
C ALA A 71 -6.87 -17.87 -13.62
N LYS A 72 -6.92 -17.85 -12.28
CA LYS A 72 -6.61 -18.99 -11.40
C LYS A 72 -5.19 -19.54 -11.61
N ILE A 73 -4.25 -18.69 -12.04
CA ILE A 73 -2.84 -19.02 -12.15
C ILE A 73 -2.22 -18.90 -10.76
N GLU A 74 -1.50 -19.94 -10.34
CA GLU A 74 -0.79 -19.96 -9.07
C GLU A 74 0.35 -18.93 -9.05
N ILE A 75 0.38 -18.11 -8.00
CA ILE A 75 1.43 -17.12 -7.78
C ILE A 75 2.53 -17.78 -6.95
N SER A 76 3.46 -18.45 -7.63
CA SER A 76 4.60 -19.11 -6.99
C SER A 76 5.71 -18.12 -6.59
N GLU A 77 6.59 -18.52 -5.67
CA GLU A 77 7.76 -17.73 -5.30
C GLU A 77 8.69 -17.47 -6.50
N THR A 78 8.80 -18.43 -7.43
CA THR A 78 9.56 -18.24 -8.67
C THR A 78 8.95 -17.15 -9.54
N LEU A 79 7.62 -17.12 -9.67
CA LEU A 79 6.90 -16.09 -10.41
C LEU A 79 7.08 -14.71 -9.75
N LEU A 80 6.97 -14.62 -8.42
CA LEU A 80 7.22 -13.39 -7.68
C LEU A 80 8.67 -12.91 -7.83
N ALA A 81 9.65 -13.81 -7.79
CA ALA A 81 11.06 -13.49 -8.00
C ALA A 81 11.33 -12.95 -9.41
N ASN A 82 10.64 -13.49 -10.42
CA ASN A 82 10.72 -12.99 -11.80
C ASN A 82 10.11 -11.59 -11.92
N LEU A 83 8.96 -11.34 -11.28
CA LEU A 83 8.34 -10.02 -11.25
C LEU A 83 9.22 -8.98 -10.55
N ARG A 84 9.92 -9.35 -9.46
CA ARG A 84 10.88 -8.46 -8.78
C ARG A 84 12.04 -8.03 -9.68
N LYS A 85 12.47 -8.88 -10.61
CA LYS A 85 13.54 -8.59 -11.59
C LYS A 85 13.05 -7.78 -12.79
N SER A 86 11.74 -7.67 -12.97
CA SER A 86 11.14 -7.02 -14.13
C SER A 86 11.28 -5.50 -14.01
N LYS A 87 11.85 -4.85 -15.02
CA LYS A 87 12.00 -3.39 -15.07
C LYS A 87 10.67 -2.75 -15.48
N VAL A 88 9.76 -2.63 -14.53
CA VAL A 88 8.52 -1.87 -14.72
C VAL A 88 8.76 -0.49 -14.11
N LYS A 89 8.89 0.54 -14.96
CA LYS A 89 8.99 1.93 -14.53
C LYS A 89 7.65 2.44 -14.02
#